data_AF-A0A918E3W3-F1
#
_entry.id   AF-A0A918E3W3-F1
#
_cell.length_a   1.000
_cell.length_b   1.000
_cell.length_c   1.000
_cell.angle_alpha   90.00
_cell.angle_beta   90.00
_cell.angle_gamma   90.00
#
_symmetry.space_group_name_H-M   'P 1'
#
loop_
_entity.id
_entity.type
_entity.pdbx_description
1 polymer ?
#
loop_
_entity_poly.entity_id
_entity_poly.type
_entity_poly.pdbx_seq_one_letter_code
_entity_poly.pdbx_strand_id
1 'polypeptide(L)'
;MDDIIGRRRGGRRVDPIDAYIRVPRPSAVMVWTPEQTRLFLEEASRHRLFALYRLITLRGLWRGEACGLRWKDVDLDAGTVSIAWQLVQLAGRIHEGRPKTNASMRTVALDAETIAILRAHQRRQHQERLATGEAWRGDRLRVHPIRRRPAASPARVRSVPLACLSGGPATDPAA
;
A
#
# COMPACT_ATOMS: atom_id res chain seq x y z
N MET A 1 -41.84 -9.65 -34.03
CA MET A 1 -41.62 -10.79 -33.13
C MET A 1 -40.27 -11.45 -33.42
N ASP A 2 -39.13 -11.00 -32.94
CA ASP A 2 -38.65 -9.72 -32.40
C ASP A 2 -37.13 -9.83 -32.29
N ASP A 3 -36.50 -8.65 -32.28
CA ASP A 3 -35.16 -8.29 -31.80
C ASP A 3 -34.48 -9.32 -30.86
N ILE A 4 -33.16 -9.52 -30.93
CA ILE A 4 -32.18 -8.69 -30.23
C ILE A 4 -30.80 -8.99 -30.86
N ILE A 5 -30.32 -8.14 -31.77
CA ILE A 5 -28.98 -7.51 -31.73
C ILE A 5 -29.10 -6.23 -32.58
N GLY A 6 -29.86 -5.27 -32.06
CA GLY A 6 -29.95 -3.94 -32.62
C GLY A 6 -28.61 -3.21 -32.56
N ARG A 7 -28.12 -2.84 -33.75
CA ARG A 7 -27.64 -1.48 -34.06
C ARG A 7 -26.84 -0.76 -32.95
N ARG A 8 -25.52 -0.90 -32.92
CA ARG A 8 -24.63 0.17 -32.41
C ARG A 8 -24.06 0.97 -33.57
N ARG A 9 -24.64 2.16 -33.74
CA ARG A 9 -24.17 3.24 -34.61
C ARG A 9 -22.77 3.69 -34.15
N GLY A 10 -21.83 3.82 -35.09
CA GLY A 10 -20.70 4.75 -35.05
C GLY A 10 -19.73 4.65 -33.86
N GLY A 11 -18.84 3.65 -33.85
CA GLY A 11 -17.65 3.67 -33.00
C GLY A 11 -16.40 3.66 -33.87
N ARG A 12 -15.64 4.76 -33.93
CA ARG A 12 -14.29 4.77 -34.52
C ARG A 12 -13.52 3.60 -33.90
N ARG A 13 -12.90 2.75 -34.72
CA ARG A 13 -11.95 1.72 -34.25
C ARG A 13 -10.86 2.46 -33.49
N VAL A 14 -10.92 2.43 -32.16
CA VAL A 14 -9.91 3.06 -31.32
C VAL A 14 -8.66 2.22 -31.49
N ASP A 15 -7.67 2.76 -32.19
CA ASP A 15 -6.36 2.15 -32.24
C ASP A 15 -5.75 2.20 -30.83
N PRO A 16 -5.45 1.05 -30.20
CA PRO A 16 -4.94 1.00 -28.84
C PRO A 16 -3.63 1.78 -28.64
N ILE A 17 -2.78 1.87 -29.68
CA ILE A 17 -1.51 2.59 -29.65
C ILE A 17 -1.78 4.09 -29.69
N ASP A 18 -2.67 4.51 -30.57
CA ASP A 18 -3.07 5.91 -30.73
C ASP A 18 -3.82 6.42 -29.48
N ALA A 19 -4.61 5.57 -28.84
CA ALA A 19 -5.21 5.85 -27.55
C ALA A 19 -4.14 6.02 -26.46
N TYR A 20 -3.13 5.15 -26.42
CA TYR A 20 -2.04 5.20 -25.44
C TYR A 20 -1.20 6.48 -25.57
N ILE A 21 -0.88 6.90 -26.81
CA ILE A 21 -0.09 8.12 -27.08
C ILE A 21 -0.86 9.40 -26.72
N ARG A 22 -2.19 9.39 -26.89
CA ARG A 22 -3.07 10.54 -26.63
C ARG A 22 -3.46 10.70 -25.15
N VAL A 23 -3.22 9.70 -24.31
CA VAL A 23 -3.43 9.86 -22.87
C VAL A 23 -2.43 10.92 -22.38
N PRO A 24 -2.89 12.09 -21.88
CA PRO A 24 -1.99 13.08 -21.33
C PRO A 24 -1.14 12.41 -20.26
N ARG A 25 0.19 12.59 -20.33
CA ARG A 25 1.08 12.02 -19.31
C ARG A 25 0.57 12.48 -17.94
N PRO A 26 0.42 11.56 -16.97
CA PRO A 26 0.02 11.97 -15.63
C PRO A 26 0.99 13.06 -15.15
N SER A 27 0.42 14.05 -14.46
CA SER A 27 1.05 15.31 -14.04
C SER A 27 2.48 15.15 -13.51
N ALA A 28 3.25 16.26 -13.51
CA ALA A 28 4.53 16.34 -12.80
C ALA A 28 4.35 15.68 -11.43
N VAL A 29 5.08 14.58 -11.20
CA VAL A 29 4.93 13.69 -10.05
C VAL A 29 4.82 14.56 -8.80
N MET A 30 3.69 14.45 -8.07
CA MET A 30 3.47 15.24 -6.86
C MET A 30 4.43 14.72 -5.79
N VAL A 31 5.60 15.35 -5.69
CA VAL A 31 6.57 15.11 -4.64
C VAL A 31 6.08 15.84 -3.39
N TRP A 32 6.01 15.13 -2.27
CA TRP A 32 5.67 15.76 -1.00
C TRP A 32 6.78 16.72 -0.56
N THR A 33 6.37 17.87 -0.05
CA THR A 33 7.27 18.76 0.69
C THR A 33 7.74 18.08 1.98
N PRO A 34 8.86 18.52 2.58
CA PRO A 34 9.28 18.06 3.91
C PRO A 34 8.17 18.19 4.96
N GLU A 35 7.40 19.28 4.90
CA GLU A 35 6.31 19.55 5.83
C GLU A 35 5.14 18.56 5.67
N GLN A 36 4.72 18.28 4.43
CA GLN A 36 3.71 17.25 4.17
C GLN A 36 4.19 15.86 4.60
N THR A 37 5.48 15.56 4.41
CA THR A 37 6.08 14.29 4.85
C THR A 37 6.08 14.17 6.37
N ARG A 38 6.43 15.25 7.08
CA ARG A 38 6.38 15.34 8.54
C ARG A 38 4.96 15.09 9.06
N LEU A 39 3.98 15.82 8.54
CA LEU A 39 2.56 15.69 8.92
C LEU A 39 2.04 14.26 8.70
N PHE A 40 2.39 13.65 7.57
CA PHE A 40 2.03 12.27 7.31
C PHE A 40 2.65 11.30 8.32
N LEU A 41 3.94 11.46 8.64
CA LEU A 41 4.62 10.57 9.58
C LEU A 41 4.10 10.73 11.02
N GLU A 42 3.71 11.94 11.40
CA GLU A 42 3.06 12.20 12.69
C GLU A 42 1.72 11.50 12.80
N GLU A 43 0.86 11.65 11.79
CA GLU A 43 -0.45 10.97 11.76
C GLU A 43 -0.29 9.45 11.70
N ALA A 44 0.66 8.97 10.88
CA ALA A 44 0.93 7.56 10.71
C ALA A 44 1.64 6.91 11.90
N SER A 45 2.15 7.68 12.87
CA SER A 45 2.92 7.18 14.02
C SER A 45 2.17 6.13 14.85
N ARG A 46 0.84 6.25 14.92
CA ARG A 46 -0.05 5.31 15.63
C ARG A 46 -0.46 4.12 14.78
N HIS A 47 -0.16 4.13 13.49
CA HIS A 47 -0.56 3.08 12.57
C HIS A 47 0.32 1.83 12.71
N ARG A 48 -0.27 0.63 12.58
CA ARG A 48 0.49 -0.64 12.74
C ARG A 48 1.65 -0.78 11.75
N LEU A 49 1.53 -0.15 10.58
CA LEU A 49 2.54 -0.15 9.50
C LEU A 49 3.52 1.03 9.56
N PHE A 50 3.53 1.80 10.64
CA PHE A 50 4.39 2.98 10.77
C PHE A 50 5.87 2.70 10.42
N ALA A 51 6.42 1.58 10.89
CA ALA A 51 7.79 1.18 10.57
C ALA A 51 8.04 1.06 9.06
N LEU A 52 7.07 0.54 8.30
CA LEU A 52 7.18 0.44 6.83
C LEU A 52 7.07 1.82 6.20
N TYR A 53 6.12 2.65 6.65
CA TYR A 53 5.96 4.00 6.13
C TYR A 53 7.22 4.83 6.34
N ARG A 54 7.85 4.74 7.51
CA ARG A 54 9.13 5.41 7.79
C ARG A 54 10.26 4.95 6.87
N LEU A 55 10.37 3.65 6.58
CA LEU A 55 11.37 3.14 5.64
C LEU A 55 11.10 3.61 4.20
N ILE A 56 9.83 3.67 3.79
CA ILE A 56 9.46 4.16 2.46
C ILE A 56 9.79 5.64 2.32
N THR A 57 9.43 6.47 3.30
CA THR A 57 9.59 7.93 3.23
C THR A 57 11.04 8.37 3.40
N LEU A 58 11.78 7.81 4.37
CA LEU A 58 13.11 8.29 4.72
C LEU A 58 14.24 7.52 4.00
N ARG A 59 13.99 6.28 3.60
CA ARG A 59 14.99 5.39 3.00
C ARG A 59 14.66 5.00 1.56
N GLY A 60 13.56 5.50 1.01
CA GLY A 60 13.19 5.35 -0.39
C GLY A 60 12.89 3.91 -0.79
N LEU A 61 12.41 3.07 0.14
CA LEU A 61 11.99 1.72 -0.20
C LEU A 61 10.74 1.78 -1.08
N TRP A 62 10.72 0.99 -2.15
CA TRP A 62 9.49 0.79 -2.89
C TRP A 62 8.51 0.00 -2.03
N ARG A 63 7.20 0.22 -2.23
CA ARG A 63 6.15 -0.49 -1.48
C ARG A 63 6.33 -2.01 -1.53
N GLY A 64 6.71 -2.55 -2.69
CA GLY A 64 6.98 -3.98 -2.88
C GLY A 64 8.19 -4.48 -2.08
N GLU A 65 9.26 -3.68 -2.01
CA GLU A 65 10.46 -3.95 -1.21
C GLU A 65 10.12 -3.92 0.29
N ALA A 66 9.47 -2.84 0.76
CA ALA A 66 9.05 -2.71 2.16
C ALA A 66 8.11 -3.85 2.60
N CYS A 67 7.22 -4.30 1.72
CA CYS A 67 6.35 -5.43 2.00
C CYS A 67 7.06 -6.79 1.93
N GLY A 68 8.12 -6.89 1.13
CA GLY A 68 8.96 -8.09 0.97
C GLY A 68 10.00 -8.26 2.06
N LEU A 69 10.28 -7.20 2.82
CA LEU A 69 11.34 -7.19 3.82
C LEU A 69 11.10 -8.21 4.95
N ARG A 70 12.13 -9.00 5.24
CA ARG A 70 12.14 -10.04 6.28
C ARG A 70 13.02 -9.62 7.44
N TRP A 71 12.72 -10.08 8.66
CA TRP A 71 13.54 -9.74 9.84
C TRP A 71 14.99 -10.18 9.70
N LYS A 72 15.27 -11.30 9.02
CA LYS A 72 16.63 -11.78 8.76
C LYS A 72 17.47 -10.85 7.87
N ASP A 73 16.82 -9.97 7.12
CA ASP A 73 17.47 -9.00 6.24
C ASP A 73 17.67 -7.64 6.93
N VAL A 74 17.32 -7.53 8.23
CA VAL A 74 17.40 -6.31 9.05
C VAL A 74 18.40 -6.55 10.18
N ASP A 75 19.50 -5.83 10.15
CA ASP A 75 20.50 -5.83 11.23
C ASP A 75 20.35 -4.54 12.05
N LEU A 76 19.69 -4.65 13.21
CA LEU A 76 19.42 -3.53 14.09
C LEU A 76 20.61 -3.13 14.97
N ASP A 77 21.65 -3.98 15.04
CA ASP A 77 22.86 -3.72 15.80
C ASP A 77 23.89 -3.01 14.93
N ALA A 78 24.05 -3.47 13.68
CA ALA A 78 24.83 -2.77 12.65
C ALA A 78 24.09 -1.55 12.05
N GLY A 79 22.79 -1.42 12.31
CA GLY A 79 21.98 -0.32 11.79
C GLY A 79 21.80 -0.36 10.28
N THR A 80 21.55 -1.53 9.70
CA THR A 80 21.41 -1.70 8.25
C THR A 80 20.22 -2.58 7.86
N VAL A 81 19.72 -2.37 6.63
CA VAL A 81 18.68 -3.19 6.00
C VAL A 81 19.13 -3.61 4.62
N SER A 82 19.09 -4.90 4.35
CA SER A 82 19.40 -5.48 3.04
C SER A 82 18.13 -5.67 2.22
N ILE A 83 18.01 -4.94 1.10
CA ILE A 83 16.87 -5.04 0.19
C ILE A 83 17.17 -6.11 -0.85
N ALA A 84 16.69 -7.33 -0.61
CA ALA A 84 16.94 -8.49 -1.48
C ALA A 84 15.65 -9.11 -2.06
N TRP A 85 14.48 -8.72 -1.54
CA TRP A 85 13.18 -9.31 -1.88
C TRP A 85 12.14 -8.24 -2.12
N GLN A 86 11.21 -8.52 -3.03
CA GLN A 86 10.04 -7.69 -3.27
C GLN A 86 8.79 -8.54 -3.43
N LEU A 87 7.64 -7.94 -3.10
CA LEU A 87 6.33 -8.50 -3.43
C LEU A 87 5.66 -7.70 -4.52
N VAL A 88 5.15 -8.42 -5.51
CA VAL A 88 4.44 -7.88 -6.65
C VAL A 88 3.07 -8.56 -6.73
N GLN A 89 2.02 -7.79 -7.00
CA GLN A 89 0.71 -8.35 -7.28
C GLN A 89 0.51 -8.41 -8.80
N LEU A 90 0.37 -9.62 -9.36
CA LEU A 90 0.12 -9.86 -10.79
C LEU A 90 -1.15 -10.68 -10.91
N ALA A 91 -2.10 -10.21 -11.74
CA ALA A 91 -3.39 -10.88 -11.96
C ALA A 91 -4.10 -11.29 -10.64
N GLY A 92 -4.06 -10.42 -9.63
CA GLY A 92 -4.67 -10.66 -8.31
C GLY A 92 -3.88 -11.59 -7.38
N ARG A 93 -2.77 -12.20 -7.84
CA ARG A 93 -1.93 -13.10 -7.04
C ARG A 93 -0.69 -12.38 -6.54
N ILE A 94 -0.26 -12.72 -5.32
CA ILE A 94 0.99 -12.19 -4.74
C ILE A 94 2.15 -13.07 -5.21
N HIS A 95 3.11 -12.46 -5.89
CA HIS A 95 4.36 -13.06 -6.29
C HIS A 95 5.49 -12.49 -5.45
N GLU A 96 6.35 -13.37 -4.95
CA GLU A 96 7.60 -13.01 -4.32
C GLU A 96 8.74 -13.28 -5.27
N GLY A 97 9.68 -12.35 -5.35
CA GLY A 97 10.85 -12.50 -6.20
C GLY A 97 11.96 -11.55 -5.79
N ARG A 98 13.13 -11.79 -6.38
CA ARG A 98 14.24 -10.84 -6.30
C ARG A 98 13.87 -9.56 -7.07
N PRO A 99 14.48 -8.42 -6.72
CA PRO A 99 14.44 -7.23 -7.55
C PRO A 99 14.77 -7.56 -9.00
N LYS A 100 14.08 -6.91 -9.96
CA LYS A 100 14.22 -7.21 -11.40
C LYS A 100 15.65 -7.04 -11.92
N THR A 101 16.49 -6.31 -11.20
CA THR A 101 17.89 -6.07 -11.57
C THR A 101 18.79 -6.20 -10.34
N ASN A 102 20.04 -6.65 -10.53
CA ASN A 102 21.04 -6.70 -9.46
C ASN A 102 21.30 -5.32 -8.84
N ALA A 103 21.19 -4.24 -9.64
CA ALA A 103 21.35 -2.85 -9.18
C ALA A 103 20.30 -2.42 -8.14
N SER A 104 19.16 -3.11 -8.07
CA SER A 104 18.12 -2.82 -7.08
C SER A 104 18.39 -3.49 -5.73
N MET A 105 19.29 -4.49 -5.68
CA MET A 105 19.74 -5.08 -4.41
C MET A 105 20.75 -4.15 -3.76
N ARG A 106 20.41 -3.64 -2.57
CA ARG A 106 21.23 -2.65 -1.86
C ARG A 106 21.08 -2.80 -0.36
N THR A 107 22.12 -2.39 0.36
CA THR A 107 22.07 -2.22 1.81
C THR A 107 21.85 -0.75 2.13
N VAL A 108 20.89 -0.47 3.02
CA VAL A 108 20.54 0.88 3.43
C VAL A 108 20.83 1.05 4.90
N ALA A 109 21.57 2.11 5.26
CA ALA A 109 21.83 2.48 6.64
C ALA A 109 20.55 2.96 7.33
N LEU A 110 20.49 2.81 8.65
CA LEU A 110 19.40 3.24 9.52
C LEU A 110 19.91 4.26 10.54
N ASP A 111 19.08 5.26 10.83
CA ASP A 111 19.30 6.19 11.94
C ASP A 111 18.78 5.58 13.26
N ALA A 112 19.27 6.11 14.38
CA ALA A 112 18.94 5.62 15.71
C ALA A 112 17.43 5.62 15.99
N GLU A 113 16.69 6.62 15.50
CA GLU A 113 15.25 6.71 15.69
C GLU A 113 14.53 5.63 14.87
N THR A 114 14.92 5.40 13.62
CA THR A 114 14.40 4.30 12.81
C THR A 114 14.69 2.94 13.46
N ILE A 115 15.88 2.74 14.04
CA ILE A 115 16.22 1.51 14.79
C ILE A 115 15.29 1.34 15.99
N ALA A 116 15.06 2.39 16.78
CA ALA A 116 14.16 2.34 17.93
C ALA A 116 12.73 1.96 17.52
N ILE A 117 12.23 2.53 16.42
CA ILE A 117 10.91 2.24 15.85
C ILE A 117 10.82 0.79 15.37
N LEU A 118 11.86 0.28 14.70
CA LEU A 118 11.91 -1.12 14.27
C LEU A 118 11.97 -2.07 15.46
N ARG A 119 12.74 -1.78 16.52
CA ARG A 119 12.73 -2.57 17.75
C ARG A 119 11.35 -2.59 18.42
N ALA A 120 10.68 -1.45 18.50
CA ALA A 120 9.31 -1.37 19.02
C ALA A 120 8.34 -2.19 18.16
N HIS A 121 8.50 -2.15 16.84
CA HIS A 121 7.72 -2.96 15.91
C HIS A 121 7.95 -4.46 16.12
N GLN A 122 9.21 -4.88 16.28
CA GLN A 122 9.59 -6.28 16.53
C GLN A 122 8.98 -6.80 17.83
N ARG A 123 9.06 -6.02 18.92
CA ARG A 123 8.45 -6.37 20.21
C ARG A 123 6.94 -6.56 20.09
N ARG A 124 6.26 -5.63 19.41
CA ARG A 124 4.80 -5.75 19.17
C ARG A 124 4.46 -7.01 18.39
N GLN A 125 5.19 -7.28 17.29
CA GLN A 125 4.94 -8.51 16.51
C GLN A 125 5.19 -9.78 17.34
N HIS A 126 6.22 -9.79 18.18
CA HIS A 126 6.50 -10.91 19.06
C HIS A 126 5.36 -11.15 20.05
N GLN A 127 4.83 -10.09 20.67
CA GLN A 127 3.66 -10.17 21.54
C GLN A 127 2.42 -10.68 20.79
N GLU A 128 2.16 -10.16 19.58
CA GLU A 128 1.05 -10.63 18.74
C GLU A 128 1.20 -12.11 18.38
N ARG A 129 2.43 -12.57 18.10
CA ARG A 129 2.74 -13.98 17.80
C ARG A 129 2.48 -14.88 19.01
N LEU A 130 2.92 -14.48 20.20
CA LEU A 130 2.65 -15.22 21.44
C LEU A 130 1.14 -15.31 21.72
N ALA A 131 0.39 -14.23 21.50
CA ALA A 131 -1.06 -14.21 21.70
C ALA A 131 -1.84 -15.03 20.65
N THR A 132 -1.33 -15.14 19.42
CA THR A 132 -2.01 -15.82 18.30
C THR A 132 -1.65 -17.31 18.20
N GLY A 133 -0.54 -17.74 18.82
CA GLY A 133 -0.09 -19.13 18.81
C GLY A 133 0.18 -19.65 17.39
N GLU A 134 -0.28 -20.88 17.11
CA GLU A 134 -0.04 -21.59 15.84
C GLU A 134 -0.64 -20.92 14.60
N ALA A 135 -1.59 -19.99 14.77
CA ALA A 135 -2.18 -19.28 13.64
C ALA A 135 -1.27 -18.17 13.06
N TRP A 136 -0.14 -17.86 13.73
CA TRP A 136 0.85 -16.93 13.20
C TRP A 136 1.60 -17.51 12.01
N ARG A 137 1.57 -16.80 10.87
CA ARG A 137 2.35 -17.17 9.68
C ARG A 137 3.20 -16.01 9.20
N GLY A 138 4.52 -16.21 9.21
CA GLY A 138 5.50 -15.34 8.56
C GLY A 138 6.57 -14.77 9.49
N ASP A 139 7.68 -14.38 8.88
CA ASP A 139 8.88 -13.79 9.47
C ASP A 139 9.14 -12.36 8.95
N ARG A 140 8.12 -11.75 8.33
CA ARG A 140 8.24 -10.48 7.62
C ARG A 140 8.01 -9.28 8.52
N LEU A 141 8.59 -8.16 8.11
CA LEU A 141 8.36 -6.87 8.76
C LEU A 141 6.89 -6.43 8.65
N ARG A 142 6.13 -6.92 7.65
CA ARG A 142 4.68 -6.75 7.62
C ARG A 142 3.98 -7.91 8.34
N VAL A 143 2.99 -7.57 9.14
CA VAL A 143 2.03 -8.54 9.68
C VAL A 143 0.63 -8.08 9.34
N HIS A 144 -0.06 -8.87 8.51
CA HIS A 144 -1.51 -8.91 8.51
C HIS A 144 -1.91 -10.03 9.46
N PRO A 145 -2.69 -9.76 10.53
CA PRO A 145 -3.48 -10.84 11.10
C PRO A 145 -4.34 -11.34 9.93
N ILE A 146 -4.19 -12.61 9.56
CA ILE A 146 -5.07 -13.23 8.58
C ILE A 146 -6.44 -13.34 9.28
N ARG A 147 -7.20 -12.25 9.35
CA ARG A 147 -8.64 -12.39 9.24
C ARG A 147 -8.84 -12.89 7.83
N ARG A 148 -9.10 -14.20 7.68
CA ARG A 148 -9.64 -14.72 6.42
C ARG A 148 -10.74 -13.75 6.01
N ARG A 149 -10.57 -13.03 4.90
CA ARG A 149 -11.76 -12.57 4.18
C ARG A 149 -12.53 -13.87 3.92
N PRO A 150 -13.76 -14.04 4.43
CA PRO A 150 -14.58 -15.13 3.93
C PRO A 150 -14.56 -15.01 2.40
N ALA A 151 -14.37 -16.14 1.72
CA ALA A 151 -14.42 -16.19 0.26
C ALA A 151 -15.62 -15.35 -0.17
N ALA A 152 -15.39 -14.34 -1.02
CA ALA A 152 -16.46 -13.50 -1.50
C ALA A 152 -17.51 -14.43 -2.12
N SER A 153 -18.65 -14.57 -1.44
CA SER A 153 -19.83 -15.17 -2.05
C SER A 153 -20.22 -14.26 -3.20
N PRO A 154 -20.45 -14.76 -4.42
CA PRO A 154 -20.83 -13.94 -5.56
C PRO A 154 -22.29 -13.52 -5.42
N ALA A 155 -22.60 -12.64 -4.47
CA ALA A 155 -23.93 -12.09 -4.32
C ALA A 155 -23.90 -10.68 -3.74
N ARG A 156 -24.36 -9.73 -4.57
CA ARG A 156 -24.77 -8.35 -4.27
C ARG A 156 -23.69 -7.34 -3.92
N VAL A 157 -23.17 -6.72 -4.98
CA VAL A 157 -22.85 -5.28 -4.97
C VAL A 157 -24.18 -4.53 -4.80
N ARG A 158 -24.46 -4.04 -3.59
CA ARG A 158 -25.40 -2.93 -3.41
C ARG A 158 -24.59 -1.64 -3.45
N SER A 159 -24.94 -0.78 -4.40
CA SER A 159 -24.46 0.59 -4.55
C SER A 159 -24.61 1.36 -3.24
N VAL A 160 -23.54 2.03 -2.81
CA VAL A 160 -23.61 3.09 -1.80
C VAL A 160 -23.72 4.40 -2.58
N PRO A 161 -24.77 5.22 -2.39
CA PRO A 161 -24.90 6.49 -3.07
C PRO A 161 -23.92 7.51 -2.49
N LEU A 162 -23.36 8.30 -3.40
CA LEU A 162 -22.51 9.46 -3.15
C LEU A 162 -23.39 10.60 -2.63
N ALA A 163 -23.34 10.91 -1.34
CA ALA A 163 -23.95 12.12 -0.80
C ALA A 163 -23.21 12.59 0.46
N CYS A 164 -23.14 13.92 0.59
CA CYS A 164 -22.77 14.70 1.77
C CYS A 164 -21.28 15.13 1.89
N LEU A 165 -20.88 16.05 1.01
CA LEU A 165 -19.99 17.16 1.37
C LEU A 165 -20.50 18.46 0.72
N SER A 166 -21.52 19.06 1.34
CA SER A 166 -21.83 20.50 1.19
C SER A 166 -22.77 20.92 2.33
N GLY A 167 -22.19 21.27 3.47
CA GLY A 167 -22.90 21.93 4.57
C GLY A 167 -22.43 23.38 4.66
N GLY A 168 -23.24 24.30 4.10
CA GLY A 168 -23.23 25.73 4.43
C GLY A 168 -24.38 26.07 5.39
N PRO A 169 -24.40 27.27 6.00
CA PRO A 169 -24.84 27.46 7.39
C PRO A 169 -26.36 27.60 7.59
N ALA A 170 -26.76 27.29 8.83
CA ALA A 170 -28.12 27.31 9.36
C ALA A 170 -28.74 28.72 9.39
N THR A 171 -29.97 28.82 8.90
CA THR A 171 -30.91 29.90 9.17
C THR A 171 -31.75 29.58 10.41
N ASP A 172 -31.89 30.58 11.27
CA ASP A 172 -32.67 30.65 12.52
C ASP A 172 -34.20 30.63 12.24
N PRO A 173 -35.06 29.98 13.04
CA PRO A 173 -36.50 30.06 12.86
C PRO A 173 -37.13 31.13 13.76
N ALA A 174 -37.82 32.08 13.13
CA ALA A 174 -38.85 32.90 13.76
C ALA A 174 -40.24 32.35 13.42
N ALA A 175 -41.10 32.35 14.45
CA ALA A 175 -42.55 32.10 14.49
C ALA A 175 -43.04 30.64 14.43
#